data_AF-A0A6P0MGR4-F1
#
_entry.id   AF-A0A6P0MGR4-F1
#
_cell.length_a   1.000
_cell.length_b   1.000
_cell.length_c   1.000
_cell.angle_alpha   90.00
_cell.angle_beta   90.00
_cell.angle_gamma   90.00
#
_symmetry.space_group_name_H-M   'P 1'
#
loop_
_entity.id
_entity.type
_entity.pdbx_description
1 polymer ?
#
loop_
_entity_poly.entity_id
_entity_poly.type
_entity_poly.pdbx_seq_one_letter_code
_entity_poly.pdbx_strand_id
1 'polypeptide(L)'
;MTQNEERYPFDSDQSKTWYNLRVNIPPELPNPYPDILPSGFEPMEVIQLRGRTYRNLATGRIPWWIIITSWLFEGIPSVLFIILVLSGILLAFAGLFIIDFLLFVLSQGFAIFVPAIVICILLKGTMAKMGKSRRHRQGKHI
;
A
#
# COMPACT_ATOMS: atom_id res chain seq x y z
N MET A 1 47.33 -65.06 -28.97
CA MET A 1 46.21 -64.28 -28.40
C MET A 1 46.08 -63.01 -29.21
N THR A 2 45.15 -62.99 -30.17
CA THR A 2 44.90 -61.88 -31.09
C THR A 2 43.79 -61.01 -30.52
N GLN A 3 44.08 -59.75 -30.19
CA GLN A 3 43.08 -58.76 -29.80
C GLN A 3 42.37 -58.25 -31.05
N ASN A 4 41.06 -58.53 -31.13
CA ASN A 4 40.16 -57.97 -32.14
C ASN A 4 39.65 -56.63 -31.61
N GLU A 5 40.14 -55.52 -32.17
CA GLU A 5 39.57 -54.19 -31.95
C GLU A 5 38.32 -54.03 -32.83
N GLU A 6 37.15 -54.12 -32.22
CA GLU A 6 35.88 -53.72 -32.82
C GLU A 6 35.86 -52.21 -33.02
N ARG A 7 36.12 -51.76 -34.25
CA ARG A 7 35.91 -50.36 -34.65
C ARG A 7 34.42 -50.11 -34.82
N TYR A 8 33.82 -49.36 -33.90
CA TYR A 8 32.54 -48.70 -34.15
C TYR A 8 32.71 -47.72 -35.32
N PRO A 9 31.84 -47.77 -36.35
CA PRO A 9 31.82 -46.71 -37.35
C PRO A 9 31.26 -45.46 -36.67
N PHE A 10 32.14 -44.54 -36.31
CA PHE A 10 31.77 -43.18 -35.92
C PHE A 10 31.23 -42.52 -37.19
N ASP A 11 29.92 -42.59 -37.34
CA ASP A 11 29.14 -42.05 -38.45
C ASP A 11 29.43 -40.54 -38.60
N SER A 12 30.29 -40.22 -39.56
CA SER A 12 30.92 -38.91 -39.72
C SER A 12 30.04 -37.88 -40.45
N ASP A 13 28.71 -38.05 -40.46
CA ASP A 13 27.80 -37.20 -41.23
C ASP A 13 26.90 -36.28 -40.36
N GLN A 14 27.28 -36.02 -39.10
CA GLN A 14 26.58 -35.06 -38.23
C GLN A 14 26.69 -33.60 -38.69
N SER A 15 27.57 -33.26 -39.63
CA SER A 15 27.69 -31.88 -40.13
C SER A 15 26.59 -31.49 -41.12
N LYS A 16 25.77 -32.43 -41.59
CA LYS A 16 24.79 -32.18 -42.67
C LYS A 16 23.37 -31.86 -42.20
N THR A 17 23.04 -32.06 -40.92
CA THR A 17 21.66 -31.92 -40.41
C THR A 17 21.33 -30.54 -39.86
N TRP A 18 22.34 -29.71 -39.53
CA TRP A 18 22.12 -28.37 -38.97
C TRP A 18 21.55 -27.35 -39.96
N TYR A 19 21.77 -27.53 -41.27
CA TYR A 19 21.27 -26.59 -42.28
C TYR A 19 19.76 -26.67 -42.55
N ASN A 20 19.07 -27.68 -42.02
CA ASN A 20 17.63 -27.89 -42.25
C ASN A 20 16.79 -27.94 -40.97
N LEU A 21 17.36 -27.62 -39.80
CA LEU A 21 16.58 -27.54 -38.57
C LEU A 21 15.77 -26.23 -38.54
N ARG A 22 14.65 -26.21 -39.26
CA ARG A 22 13.66 -25.12 -39.18
C ARG A 22 12.88 -25.29 -37.88
N VAL A 23 13.41 -24.75 -36.79
CA VAL A 23 12.66 -24.60 -35.54
C VAL A 23 11.58 -23.56 -35.79
N ASN A 24 10.34 -24.01 -35.88
CA ASN A 24 9.17 -23.12 -35.96
C ASN A 24 9.01 -22.47 -34.57
N ILE A 25 9.51 -21.26 -34.42
CA ILE A 25 9.32 -20.47 -33.20
C ILE A 25 7.88 -19.94 -33.27
N PRO A 26 6.99 -20.32 -32.34
CA PRO A 26 5.64 -19.79 -32.34
C PRO A 26 5.69 -18.26 -32.19
N PRO A 27 4.78 -17.51 -32.84
CA PRO A 27 4.73 -16.06 -32.68
C PRO A 27 4.58 -15.73 -31.19
N GLU A 28 5.39 -14.79 -30.71
CA GLU A 28 5.31 -14.32 -29.33
C GLU A 28 3.88 -13.87 -29.04
N LEU A 29 3.25 -14.53 -28.07
CA LEU A 29 1.93 -14.15 -27.60
C LEU A 29 2.02 -12.74 -27.03
N PRO A 30 1.13 -11.81 -27.41
CA PRO A 30 1.13 -10.47 -26.84
C PRO A 30 0.97 -10.60 -25.32
N ASN A 31 1.98 -10.10 -24.58
CA ASN A 31 1.96 -10.18 -23.13
C ASN A 31 0.71 -9.42 -22.62
N PRO A 32 -0.22 -10.10 -21.92
CA PRO A 32 -1.44 -9.46 -21.42
C PRO A 32 -1.15 -8.40 -20.34
N TYR A 33 0.08 -8.36 -19.82
CA TYR A 33 0.54 -7.39 -18.84
C TYR A 33 1.72 -6.58 -19.41
N PRO A 34 1.47 -5.45 -20.10
CA PRO A 34 2.54 -4.58 -20.59
C PRO A 34 3.30 -3.89 -19.44
N ASP A 35 2.70 -3.84 -18.26
CA ASP A 35 3.32 -3.27 -17.06
C ASP A 35 4.33 -4.27 -16.47
N ILE A 36 5.61 -4.03 -16.71
CA ILE A 36 6.69 -4.69 -15.96
C ILE A 36 6.52 -4.32 -14.49
N LEU A 37 6.17 -5.30 -13.65
CA LEU A 37 6.12 -5.13 -12.21
C LEU A 37 7.56 -5.00 -11.69
N PRO A 38 7.95 -3.85 -11.12
CA PRO A 38 9.28 -3.68 -10.57
C PRO A 38 9.52 -4.73 -9.47
N SER A 39 10.67 -5.41 -9.55
CA SER A 39 11.02 -6.51 -8.63
C SER A 39 11.37 -6.02 -7.22
N GLY A 40 11.80 -4.75 -7.11
CA GLY A 40 12.16 -4.11 -5.85
C GLY A 40 13.55 -4.49 -5.33
N PHE A 41 14.33 -5.25 -6.12
CA PHE A 41 15.71 -5.59 -5.78
C PHE A 41 16.69 -4.48 -6.15
N GLU A 42 16.39 -3.71 -7.21
CA GLU A 42 17.19 -2.55 -7.57
C GLU A 42 16.74 -1.29 -6.81
N PRO A 43 17.70 -0.45 -6.38
CA PRO A 43 17.38 0.77 -5.62
C PRO A 43 16.47 1.74 -6.41
N MET A 44 16.56 1.74 -7.73
CA MET A 44 15.68 2.54 -8.60
C MET A 44 14.23 2.03 -8.58
N GLU A 45 14.05 0.71 -8.60
CA GLU A 45 12.72 0.08 -8.56
C GLU A 45 12.00 0.31 -7.22
N VAL A 46 12.75 0.35 -6.11
CA VAL A 46 12.20 0.65 -4.78
C VAL A 46 11.55 2.04 -4.75
N ILE A 47 12.16 3.04 -5.41
CA ILE A 47 11.62 4.40 -5.49
C ILE A 47 10.34 4.40 -6.33
N GLN A 48 10.30 3.66 -7.44
CA GLN A 48 9.12 3.53 -8.29
C GLN A 48 7.96 2.83 -7.56
N LEU A 49 8.24 1.75 -6.82
CA LEU A 49 7.29 1.05 -5.97
C LEU A 49 6.71 1.95 -4.88
N ARG A 50 7.57 2.70 -4.18
CA ARG A 50 7.14 3.70 -3.20
C ARG A 50 6.27 4.77 -3.85
N GLY A 51 6.70 5.35 -4.97
CA GLY A 51 5.91 6.34 -5.70
C GLY A 51 4.52 5.82 -6.10
N ARG A 52 4.44 4.59 -6.61
CA ARG A 52 3.18 3.93 -7.01
C ARG A 52 2.26 3.68 -5.82
N THR A 53 2.80 3.16 -4.71
CA THR A 53 2.04 2.93 -3.47
C THR A 53 1.53 4.23 -2.87
N TYR A 54 2.35 5.29 -2.78
CA TYR A 54 1.89 6.61 -2.33
C TYR A 54 0.83 7.21 -3.25
N ARG A 55 0.96 7.04 -4.57
CA ARG A 55 -0.04 7.53 -5.52
C ARG A 55 -1.37 6.79 -5.36
N ASN A 56 -1.33 5.47 -5.19
CA ASN A 56 -2.51 4.64 -4.93
C ASN A 56 -3.20 5.03 -3.62
N LEU A 57 -2.44 5.22 -2.53
CA LEU A 57 -2.95 5.71 -1.25
C LEU A 57 -3.56 7.11 -1.37
N ALA A 58 -2.89 8.03 -2.08
CA ALA A 58 -3.35 9.40 -2.31
C ALA A 58 -4.56 9.52 -3.25
N THR A 59 -4.97 8.44 -3.91
CA THR A 59 -6.17 8.37 -4.76
C THR A 59 -7.41 7.96 -3.95
N GLY A 60 -7.27 7.76 -2.63
CA GLY A 60 -8.40 7.50 -1.73
C GLY A 60 -8.92 6.07 -1.74
N ARG A 61 -8.22 5.14 -2.41
CA ARG A 61 -8.43 3.70 -2.25
C ARG A 61 -7.81 3.22 -0.95
N ILE A 62 -8.33 3.70 0.18
CA ILE A 62 -8.07 3.07 1.46
C ILE A 62 -8.81 1.72 1.43
N PRO A 63 -8.11 0.59 1.64
CA PRO A 63 -8.76 -0.71 1.68
C PRO A 63 -9.84 -0.71 2.77
N TRP A 64 -11.03 -1.20 2.44
CA TRP A 64 -12.18 -1.19 3.35
C TRP A 64 -11.88 -1.94 4.67
N TRP A 65 -10.98 -2.93 4.64
CA TRP A 65 -10.51 -3.62 5.86
C TRP A 65 -9.77 -2.70 6.83
N ILE A 66 -9.09 -1.65 6.36
CA ILE A 66 -8.39 -0.69 7.23
C ILE A 66 -9.42 0.15 8.00
N ILE A 67 -10.55 0.49 7.37
CA ILE A 67 -11.64 1.21 8.02
C ILE A 67 -12.27 0.34 9.10
N ILE A 68 -12.55 -0.93 8.80
CA ILE A 68 -13.12 -1.87 9.76
C ILE A 68 -12.19 -2.10 10.95
N THR A 69 -10.91 -2.32 10.69
CA THR A 69 -9.92 -2.55 11.77
C THR A 69 -9.74 -1.31 12.62
N SER A 70 -9.65 -0.11 12.03
CA SER A 70 -9.64 1.14 12.79
C SER A 70 -10.89 1.30 13.67
N TRP A 71 -12.07 0.98 13.13
CA TRP A 71 -13.31 1.00 13.92
C TRP A 71 -13.33 -0.02 15.05
N LEU A 72 -12.81 -1.23 14.82
CA LEU A 72 -12.79 -2.29 15.82
C LEU A 72 -11.82 -1.99 16.97
N PHE A 73 -10.63 -1.47 16.64
CA PHE A 73 -9.56 -1.22 17.61
C PHE A 73 -9.65 0.14 18.31
N GLU A 74 -10.13 1.17 17.61
CA GLU A 74 -10.18 2.53 18.16
C GLU A 74 -11.62 3.02 18.36
N GLY A 75 -12.51 2.71 17.41
CA GLY A 75 -13.92 3.09 17.49
C GLY A 75 -14.66 2.46 18.67
N ILE A 76 -14.68 1.12 18.76
CA ILE A 76 -15.44 0.41 19.80
C ILE A 76 -14.94 0.76 21.21
N PRO A 77 -13.63 0.73 21.52
CA PRO A 77 -13.14 1.12 22.84
C PRO A 77 -13.43 2.58 23.17
N SER A 78 -13.32 3.49 22.18
CA SER A 78 -13.65 4.91 22.37
C SER A 78 -15.14 5.11 22.70
N VAL A 79 -16.04 4.45 21.98
CA VAL A 79 -17.48 4.52 22.24
C VAL A 79 -17.82 3.93 23.62
N LEU A 80 -17.25 2.77 23.97
CA LEU A 80 -17.45 2.16 25.30
C LEU A 80 -16.92 3.07 26.41
N PHE A 81 -15.76 3.69 26.21
CA PHE A 81 -15.18 4.64 27.14
C PHE A 81 -16.07 5.87 27.33
N ILE A 82 -16.59 6.44 26.24
CA ILE A 82 -17.52 7.58 26.30
C ILE A 82 -18.79 7.22 27.08
N ILE A 83 -19.35 6.04 26.85
CA ILE A 83 -20.54 5.56 27.58
C ILE A 83 -20.24 5.39 29.07
N LEU A 84 -19.09 4.78 29.42
CA LEU A 84 -18.66 4.57 30.80
C LEU A 84 -18.41 5.89 31.53
N VAL A 85 -17.84 6.87 30.84
CA VAL A 85 -17.61 8.22 31.35
C VAL A 85 -18.93 8.95 31.56
N LEU A 86 -19.85 8.90 30.58
CA LEU A 86 -21.17 9.52 30.71
C LEU A 86 -21.99 8.92 31.85
N SER A 87 -21.95 7.60 32.03
CA SER A 87 -22.64 6.92 33.14
C SER A 87 -21.99 7.24 34.48
N GLY A 88 -20.66 7.31 34.54
CA GLY A 88 -19.90 7.74 35.71
C GLY A 88 -20.16 9.19 36.10
N ILE A 89 -20.26 10.10 35.11
CA ILE A 89 -20.62 11.51 35.32
C ILE A 89 -22.05 11.65 35.85
N LEU A 90 -23.00 10.87 35.33
CA LEU A 90 -24.38 10.83 35.82
C LEU A 90 -24.46 10.39 37.29
N LEU A 91 -23.60 9.45 37.70
CA LEU A 91 -23.45 9.04 39.10
C LEU A 91 -22.70 10.09 39.94
N ALA A 92 -21.70 10.76 39.37
CA ALA A 92 -20.84 11.74 40.05
C ALA A 92 -21.53 13.09 40.33
N PHE A 93 -22.56 13.46 39.56
CA PHE A 93 -23.40 14.61 39.86
C PHE A 93 -24.14 14.50 41.21
N ALA A 94 -24.22 13.30 41.80
CA ALA A 94 -24.86 13.08 43.10
C ALA A 94 -23.99 13.40 44.33
N GLY A 95 -22.68 13.65 44.19
CA GLY A 95 -21.89 14.12 45.32
C GLY A 95 -20.37 14.08 45.14
N LEU A 96 -19.75 15.26 45.24
CA LEU A 96 -18.38 15.46 45.74
C LEU A 96 -17.15 15.09 44.88
N PHE A 97 -17.20 15.14 43.55
CA PHE A 97 -15.98 14.88 42.73
C PHE A 97 -15.73 15.85 41.55
N ILE A 98 -15.88 17.16 41.79
CA ILE A 98 -15.52 18.20 40.80
C ILE A 98 -14.02 18.18 40.46
N ILE A 99 -13.16 17.84 41.43
CA ILE A 99 -11.70 17.83 41.24
C ILE A 99 -11.26 16.66 40.35
N ASP A 100 -11.83 15.48 40.55
CA ASP A 100 -11.53 14.31 39.71
C ASP A 100 -12.06 14.48 38.29
N PHE A 101 -13.22 15.15 38.13
CA PHE A 101 -13.71 15.53 36.80
C PHE A 101 -12.76 16.51 36.10
N LEU A 102 -12.23 17.50 36.82
CA LEU A 102 -11.29 18.46 36.24
C LEU A 102 -9.98 17.78 35.82
N LEU A 103 -9.40 16.92 36.66
CA LEU A 103 -8.20 16.13 36.35
C LEU A 103 -8.44 15.17 35.18
N PHE A 104 -9.61 14.55 35.13
CA PHE A 104 -10.01 13.69 34.03
C PHE A 104 -10.07 14.46 32.71
N VAL A 105 -10.78 15.60 32.67
CA VAL A 105 -10.87 16.47 31.50
C VAL A 105 -9.50 16.98 31.06
N LEU A 106 -8.61 17.32 32.00
CA LEU A 106 -7.25 17.76 31.68
C LEU A 106 -6.40 16.64 31.09
N SER A 107 -6.52 15.41 31.61
CA SER A 107 -5.82 14.23 31.07
C SER A 107 -6.34 13.83 29.69
N GLN A 108 -7.66 13.85 29.49
CA GLN A 108 -8.30 13.50 28.22
C GLN A 108 -8.11 14.59 27.18
N GLY A 109 -8.00 15.86 27.59
CA GLY A 109 -7.67 16.96 26.71
C GLY A 109 -6.38 16.71 25.96
N PHE A 110 -5.36 16.15 26.61
CA PHE A 110 -4.10 15.78 25.96
C PHE A 110 -4.27 14.63 24.96
N ALA A 111 -5.08 13.63 25.30
CA ALA A 111 -5.38 12.49 24.44
C ALA A 111 -6.15 12.88 23.17
N ILE A 112 -6.98 13.92 23.22
CA ILE A 112 -7.73 14.45 22.06
C ILE A 112 -6.89 15.43 21.24
N PHE A 113 -5.95 16.15 21.87
CA PHE A 113 -5.12 17.15 21.21
C PHE A 113 -4.17 16.55 20.19
N VAL A 114 -3.55 15.41 20.51
CA VAL A 114 -2.61 14.70 19.62
C VAL A 114 -3.27 14.26 18.29
N PRO A 115 -4.40 13.52 18.28
CA PRO A 115 -5.07 13.14 17.03
C PRO A 115 -5.63 14.35 16.28
N ALA A 116 -6.10 15.39 16.98
CA ALA A 116 -6.56 16.62 16.34
C ALA A 116 -5.45 17.32 15.53
N ILE A 117 -4.21 17.35 16.05
CA ILE A 117 -3.05 17.89 15.32
C ILE A 117 -2.78 17.08 14.05
N VAL A 118 -2.79 15.75 14.14
CA VAL A 118 -2.55 14.87 12.99
C VAL A 118 -3.61 15.10 11.90
N ILE A 119 -4.88 15.20 12.30
CA ILE A 119 -5.99 15.50 11.39
C ILE A 119 -5.83 16.89 10.77
N CYS A 120 -5.45 17.91 11.54
CA CYS A 120 -5.19 19.26 11.01
C CYS A 120 -4.06 19.27 9.97
N ILE A 121 -2.98 18.51 10.20
CA ILE A 121 -1.88 18.36 9.23
C ILE A 121 -2.38 17.71 7.94
N LEU A 122 -3.16 16.63 8.05
CA LEU A 122 -3.76 15.94 6.90
C LEU A 122 -4.73 16.84 6.12
N LEU A 123 -5.55 17.64 6.82
CA LEU A 123 -6.47 18.59 6.20
C LEU A 123 -5.73 19.69 5.44
N LYS A 124 -4.67 20.27 6.02
CA LYS A 124 -3.82 21.24 5.32
C LYS A 124 -3.18 20.66 4.06
N GLY A 125 -2.66 19.42 4.14
CA GLY A 125 -2.10 18.71 2.99
C GLY A 125 -3.13 18.47 1.89
N THR A 126 -4.35 18.07 2.26
CA THR A 126 -5.46 17.83 1.34
C THR A 126 -5.92 19.11 0.63
N MET A 127 -6.02 20.24 1.35
CA MET A 127 -6.37 21.53 0.76
C MET A 127 -5.30 22.06 -0.21
N ALA A 128 -4.01 21.89 0.10
CA ALA A 128 -2.92 22.28 -0.80
C ALA A 128 -2.97 21.53 -2.15
N LYS A 129 -3.42 20.27 -2.14
CA LYS A 129 -3.61 19.46 -3.35
C LYS A 129 -4.78 19.96 -4.21
N MET A 130 -5.89 20.39 -3.59
CA MET A 130 -7.05 20.91 -4.31
C MET A 130 -6.82 22.31 -4.91
N GLY A 131 -5.98 23.14 -4.29
CA GLY A 131 -5.62 24.47 -4.81
C GLY A 131 -4.89 24.43 -6.17
N LYS A 132 -4.02 23.44 -6.38
CA LYS A 132 -3.30 23.29 -7.66
C LYS A 132 -4.18 22.78 -8.80
N SER A 133 -5.24 22.01 -8.51
CA SER A 133 -6.13 21.48 -9.54
C SER A 133 -7.02 22.54 -10.20
N ARG A 134 -7.24 23.70 -9.56
CA ARG A 134 -7.99 24.82 -10.15
C ARG A 134 -7.19 25.62 -11.20
N ARG A 135 -5.86 25.71 -11.07
CA ARG A 135 -5.02 26.46 -12.03
C ARG A 135 -4.86 25.76 -13.38
N HIS A 136 -4.92 24.43 -13.43
CA HIS A 136 -4.70 23.70 -14.68
C HIS A 136 -5.90 23.71 -15.65
N ARG A 137 -7.10 24.07 -15.17
CA ARG A 137 -8.31 24.22 -16.00
C ARG A 137 -8.49 25.60 -16.61
N GLN A 138 -7.83 26.64 -16.09
CA GLN A 138 -7.93 28.00 -16.62
C GLN A 138 -6.93 28.32 -17.75
N GLY A 139 -5.91 27.48 -17.97
CA GLY A 139 -4.91 27.66 -19.03
C GLY A 139 -5.29 27.06 -20.39
N LYS A 140 -6.54 26.62 -20.60
CA LYS A 140 -6.98 25.97 -21.84
C LYS A 140 -7.97 26.81 -22.67
N HIS A 141 -8.10 28.09 -22.33
CA HIS A 141 -8.98 29.07 -22.99
C HIS A 141 -8.22 30.35 -23.38
N ILE A 142 -6.99 30.19 -23.89
CA ILE A 142 -6.29 31.23 -24.65
C ILE A 142 -5.70 30.56 -25.88
#